data_AF-A0A932NQW9-F1
#
_entry.id   AF-A0A932NQW9-F1
#
_cell.length_a   1.000
_cell.length_b   1.000
_cell.length_c   1.000
_cell.angle_alpha   90.00
_cell.angle_beta   90.00
_cell.angle_gamma   90.00
#
_symmetry.space_group_name_H-M   'P 1'
#
loop_
_entity.id
_entity.type
_entity.pdbx_description
1 polymer ?
#
loop_
_entity_poly.entity_id
_entity_poly.type
_entity_poly.pdbx_seq_one_letter_code
_entity_poly.pdbx_strand_id
1 'polypeptide(L)'
;ANKLSKISSSPKYGFSTILRIADSNINEEEHEYWDKHGKDLFKWSELMHKVGRGVRSRETSHGELIENWYQATQKIPPSILAHYKNHRDKNFTVNSYWLDSLHSHLFQYLIFACDDSSRYGMNVVEAEYLKKLIQNHRFSYLTKVITGTDEVSLILLAKAFIAAMNIAPSVALFFTDEKGKEIVGKYETNSICSVVQDQLNILNIVVKDIQSSDLVICVHVPRLSQGDHIFGVNIGETQENINRLLEFLNKNQKPFVIIDVAYANGSDPVLIKTLAHSNINWDLCYGYAGWNTTSNTSGTALAMGICRWIAEKNNSFNLSLFKKTFITRLLDDYAYQVVIRQKKQSLSDDITSDIKEIAKNLSGIFDISNYEIKYTYPWDRSFEIELEVI
;
A
#
# COMPACT_ATOMS: atom_id res chain seq x y z
N ALA A 1 5.84 -14.29 32.44
CA ALA A 1 7.12 -13.61 32.15
C ALA A 1 8.15 -14.46 31.38
N ASN A 2 8.13 -15.80 31.36
CA ASN A 2 9.27 -16.61 30.83
C ASN A 2 8.95 -17.59 29.67
N LYS A 3 8.13 -17.19 28.68
CA LYS A 3 8.00 -17.95 27.41
C LYS A 3 8.56 -17.23 26.18
N LEU A 4 8.84 -15.91 26.26
CA LEU A 4 9.46 -15.14 25.17
C LEU A 4 11.00 -15.27 25.14
N SER A 5 11.62 -15.82 26.19
CA SER A 5 13.08 -15.95 26.33
C SER A 5 13.70 -17.09 25.53
N LYS A 6 12.90 -17.90 24.82
CA LYS A 6 13.37 -18.95 23.88
C LYS A 6 13.19 -18.59 22.41
N ILE A 7 12.88 -17.34 22.09
CA ILE A 7 12.78 -16.89 20.70
C ILE A 7 14.19 -16.57 20.20
N SER A 8 14.73 -17.48 19.39
CA SER A 8 15.88 -17.42 18.45
C SER A 8 16.80 -16.18 18.48
N SER A 9 18.11 -16.40 18.31
CA SER A 9 19.12 -15.36 18.02
C SER A 9 18.93 -14.66 16.67
N SER A 10 17.89 -15.00 15.90
CA SER A 10 17.53 -14.34 14.65
C SER A 10 17.03 -12.91 14.87
N PRO A 11 17.38 -11.95 13.99
CA PRO A 11 16.83 -10.61 14.02
C PRO A 11 15.29 -10.62 14.00
N LYS A 12 14.67 -9.82 14.85
CA LYS A 12 13.20 -9.76 14.97
C LYS A 12 12.71 -8.45 14.38
N TYR A 13 11.94 -8.57 13.31
CA TYR A 13 11.24 -7.46 12.67
C TYR A 13 9.77 -7.59 13.02
N GLY A 14 9.13 -6.47 13.33
CA GLY A 14 7.71 -6.46 13.67
C GLY A 14 7.02 -5.24 13.12
N PHE A 15 5.69 -5.30 13.04
CA PHE A 15 4.87 -4.13 12.84
C PHE A 15 3.62 -4.21 13.73
N SER A 16 3.04 -3.05 13.99
CA SER A 16 1.78 -2.88 14.69
C SER A 16 0.95 -1.82 13.98
N THR A 17 -0.37 -1.95 14.01
CA THR A 17 -1.26 -1.08 13.25
C THR A 17 -1.87 0.01 14.13
N ILE A 18 -1.93 1.21 13.57
CA ILE A 18 -2.78 2.30 14.04
C ILE A 18 -4.11 2.12 13.31
N LEU A 19 -5.21 2.06 14.06
CA LEU A 19 -6.52 1.74 13.52
C LEU A 19 -6.95 2.72 12.43
N ARG A 20 -7.42 2.17 11.31
CA ARG A 20 -8.06 2.94 10.24
C ARG A 20 -9.31 3.70 10.69
N ILE A 21 -9.81 4.54 9.79
CA ILE A 21 -11.13 5.17 9.92
C ILE A 21 -11.80 5.14 8.54
N ALA A 22 -12.67 4.14 8.32
CA ALA A 22 -13.36 3.97 7.06
C ALA A 22 -14.43 5.06 6.80
N ASP A 23 -14.45 5.64 5.59
CA ASP A 23 -15.49 6.60 5.17
C ASP A 23 -16.70 5.87 4.55
N SER A 24 -17.31 4.97 5.31
CA SER A 24 -18.43 4.15 4.85
C SER A 24 -19.39 3.81 5.97
N ASN A 25 -20.59 3.37 5.58
CA ASN A 25 -21.58 2.80 6.49
C ASN A 25 -21.67 1.28 6.23
N ILE A 26 -20.51 0.62 6.26
CA ILE A 26 -20.36 -0.82 5.98
C ILE A 26 -19.62 -1.44 7.17
N ASN A 27 -20.22 -2.43 7.81
CA ASN A 27 -19.69 -3.05 9.03
C ASN A 27 -19.10 -4.45 8.81
N GLU A 28 -18.71 -4.79 7.58
CA GLU A 28 -18.09 -6.10 7.29
C GLU A 28 -16.84 -6.37 8.14
N GLU A 29 -16.06 -5.32 8.40
CA GLU A 29 -14.82 -5.37 9.18
C GLU A 29 -14.83 -4.46 10.41
N GLU A 30 -15.94 -3.74 10.62
CA GLU A 30 -16.11 -2.76 11.68
C GLU A 30 -17.16 -3.23 12.70
N HIS A 31 -17.24 -2.58 13.85
CA HIS A 31 -18.28 -2.87 14.83
C HIS A 31 -19.69 -2.67 14.24
N GLU A 32 -20.69 -3.40 14.77
CA GLU A 32 -22.06 -3.40 14.24
C GLU A 32 -22.60 -2.00 13.96
N TYR A 33 -22.38 -1.03 14.87
CA TYR A 33 -22.86 0.35 14.75
C TYR A 33 -22.29 1.14 13.56
N TRP A 34 -21.25 0.63 12.90
CA TRP A 34 -20.65 1.28 11.73
C TRP A 34 -21.61 1.32 10.54
N ASP A 35 -22.55 0.36 10.46
CA ASP A 35 -23.62 0.32 9.47
C ASP A 35 -24.48 1.60 9.42
N LYS A 36 -24.59 2.29 10.56
CA LYS A 36 -25.41 3.49 10.74
C LYS A 36 -24.57 4.73 10.99
N HIS A 37 -23.50 4.59 11.76
CA HIS A 37 -22.73 5.72 12.30
C HIS A 37 -21.29 5.82 11.79
N GLY A 38 -20.86 4.97 10.86
CA GLY A 38 -19.48 4.98 10.35
C GLY A 38 -19.07 6.32 9.73
N LYS A 39 -19.89 6.86 8.82
CA LYS A 39 -19.68 8.19 8.23
C LYS A 39 -19.75 9.33 9.25
N ASP A 40 -20.63 9.22 10.25
CA ASP A 40 -20.72 10.22 11.32
C ASP A 40 -19.43 10.21 12.17
N LEU A 41 -18.93 9.03 12.54
CA LEU A 41 -17.68 8.86 13.29
C LEU A 41 -16.47 9.35 12.49
N PHE A 42 -16.38 9.01 11.20
CA PHE A 42 -15.36 9.52 10.29
C PHE A 42 -15.37 11.05 10.27
N LYS A 43 -16.53 11.66 10.03
CA LYS A 43 -16.67 13.12 9.96
C LYS A 43 -16.37 13.80 11.30
N TRP A 44 -16.88 13.24 12.39
CA TRP A 44 -16.60 13.72 13.74
C TRP A 44 -15.10 13.69 14.04
N SER A 45 -14.42 12.60 13.69
CA SER A 45 -12.98 12.45 13.87
C SER A 45 -12.18 13.45 13.04
N GLU A 46 -12.57 13.69 11.79
CA GLU A 46 -11.94 14.67 10.90
C GLU A 46 -12.05 16.09 11.49
N LEU A 47 -13.27 16.47 11.90
CA LEU A 47 -13.56 17.78 12.48
C LEU A 47 -12.84 17.98 13.82
N MET A 48 -12.79 16.96 14.68
CA MET A 48 -12.07 17.00 15.94
C MET A 48 -10.60 17.38 15.71
N HIS A 49 -9.94 16.71 14.76
CA HIS A 49 -8.55 16.99 14.46
C HIS A 49 -8.36 18.40 13.86
N LYS A 50 -9.22 18.83 12.93
CA LYS A 50 -9.18 20.19 12.36
C LYS A 50 -9.35 21.28 13.42
N VAL A 51 -10.26 21.08 14.37
CA VAL A 51 -10.46 21.98 15.52
C VAL A 51 -9.21 21.99 16.39
N GLY A 52 -8.68 20.83 16.79
CA GLY A 52 -7.46 20.76 17.61
C GLY A 52 -6.24 21.43 16.95
N ARG A 53 -6.16 21.41 15.61
CA ARG A 53 -5.09 22.06 14.83
C ARG A 53 -5.31 23.55 14.55
N GLY A 54 -6.47 24.09 14.87
CA GLY A 54 -6.79 25.49 14.54
C GLY A 54 -6.84 25.77 13.04
N VAL A 55 -7.21 24.78 12.21
CA VAL A 55 -7.26 24.93 10.74
C VAL A 55 -8.18 26.09 10.36
N ARG A 56 -7.75 26.89 9.38
CA ARG A 56 -8.53 27.98 8.78
C ARG A 56 -8.49 27.83 7.26
N SER A 57 -9.64 27.86 6.61
CA SER A 57 -9.73 27.93 5.15
C SER A 57 -10.36 29.27 4.74
N ARG A 58 -10.34 29.58 3.44
CA ARG A 58 -11.05 30.77 2.91
C ARG A 58 -12.56 30.68 3.13
N GLU A 59 -13.09 29.48 3.27
CA GLU A 59 -14.52 29.18 3.27
C GLU A 59 -15.06 28.84 4.66
N THR A 60 -14.19 28.51 5.63
CA THR A 60 -14.63 28.04 6.96
C THR A 60 -13.78 28.68 8.04
N SER A 61 -14.46 29.44 8.92
CA SER A 61 -13.82 30.03 10.09
C SER A 61 -13.55 28.97 11.17
N HIS A 62 -12.66 29.27 12.11
CA HIS A 62 -12.41 28.34 13.22
C HIS A 62 -13.63 28.15 14.14
N GLY A 63 -14.41 29.21 14.38
CA GLY A 63 -15.65 29.11 15.17
C GLY A 63 -16.70 28.23 14.50
N GLU A 64 -16.80 28.30 13.17
CA GLU A 64 -17.67 27.43 12.38
C GLU A 64 -17.22 25.97 12.41
N LEU A 65 -15.91 25.69 12.41
CA LEU A 65 -15.40 24.32 12.62
C LEU A 65 -15.80 23.76 13.99
N ILE A 66 -15.77 24.58 15.05
CA ILE A 66 -16.19 24.17 16.39
C ILE A 66 -17.69 23.85 16.39
N GLU A 67 -18.52 24.70 15.78
CA GLU A 67 -19.95 24.46 15.67
C GLU A 67 -20.24 23.18 14.87
N ASN A 68 -19.60 23.01 13.72
CA ASN A 68 -19.74 21.80 12.91
C ASN A 68 -19.32 20.54 13.68
N TRP A 69 -18.25 20.61 14.47
CA TRP A 69 -17.81 19.52 15.33
C TRP A 69 -18.82 19.20 16.44
N TYR A 70 -19.40 20.23 17.06
CA TYR A 70 -20.47 20.07 18.05
C TYR A 70 -21.71 19.39 17.45
N GLN A 71 -22.16 19.85 16.27
CA GLN A 71 -23.27 19.23 15.54
C GLN A 71 -22.97 17.78 15.13
N ALA A 72 -21.76 17.50 14.65
CA ALA A 72 -21.35 16.13 14.34
C ALA A 72 -21.36 15.22 15.58
N THR A 73 -20.97 15.78 16.74
CA THR A 73 -21.00 15.03 18.01
C THR A 73 -22.43 14.66 18.41
N GLN A 74 -23.42 15.52 18.16
CA GLN A 74 -24.82 15.26 18.50
C GLN A 74 -25.47 14.15 17.64
N LYS A 75 -24.95 13.88 16.44
CA LYS A 75 -25.44 12.81 15.56
C LYS A 75 -25.06 11.41 16.04
N ILE A 76 -24.06 11.30 16.91
CA ILE A 76 -23.53 10.02 17.37
C ILE A 76 -24.06 9.76 18.78
N PRO A 77 -24.73 8.61 19.02
CA PRO A 77 -25.12 8.24 20.37
C PRO A 77 -23.93 8.26 21.35
N PRO A 78 -24.07 8.84 22.55
CA PRO A 78 -22.95 8.98 23.49
C PRO A 78 -22.26 7.66 23.85
N SER A 79 -23.02 6.56 23.95
CA SER A 79 -22.47 5.22 24.19
C SER A 79 -21.59 4.73 23.04
N ILE A 80 -21.96 4.99 21.80
CA ILE A 80 -21.20 4.63 20.60
C ILE A 80 -19.91 5.44 20.53
N LEU A 81 -19.99 6.76 20.74
CA LEU A 81 -18.80 7.61 20.73
C LEU A 81 -17.82 7.24 21.86
N ALA A 82 -18.33 6.92 23.05
CA ALA A 82 -17.51 6.45 24.17
C ALA A 82 -16.86 5.10 23.87
N HIS A 83 -17.62 4.16 23.29
CA HIS A 83 -17.10 2.85 22.89
C HIS A 83 -15.99 3.00 21.83
N TYR A 84 -16.22 3.80 20.81
CA TYR A 84 -15.25 4.09 19.75
C TYR A 84 -13.94 4.65 20.32
N LYS A 85 -14.02 5.69 21.17
CA LYS A 85 -12.83 6.27 21.84
C LYS A 85 -12.08 5.22 22.67
N ASN A 86 -12.79 4.46 23.50
CA ASN A 86 -12.18 3.41 24.33
C ASN A 86 -11.50 2.32 23.49
N HIS A 87 -12.07 1.97 22.34
CA HIS A 87 -11.45 1.01 21.42
C HIS A 87 -10.13 1.56 20.86
N ARG A 88 -10.10 2.84 20.47
CA ARG A 88 -8.88 3.52 20.02
C ARG A 88 -7.84 3.65 21.13
N ASP A 89 -8.25 4.02 22.34
CA ASP A 89 -7.36 4.11 23.51
C ASP A 89 -6.69 2.76 23.81
N LYS A 90 -7.42 1.65 23.65
CA LYS A 90 -6.85 0.29 23.78
C LYS A 90 -5.78 0.03 22.72
N ASN A 91 -6.07 0.30 21.44
CA ASN A 91 -5.07 0.14 20.38
C ASN A 91 -3.84 1.02 20.62
N PHE A 92 -4.04 2.29 20.98
CA PHE A 92 -2.96 3.22 21.28
C PHE A 92 -2.11 2.75 22.48
N THR A 93 -2.74 2.17 23.51
CA THR A 93 -2.05 1.57 24.65
C THR A 93 -1.17 0.40 24.22
N VAL A 94 -1.68 -0.48 23.36
CA VAL A 94 -0.90 -1.60 22.80
C VAL A 94 0.28 -1.09 21.96
N ASN A 95 0.06 -0.09 21.10
CA ASN A 95 1.12 0.52 20.30
C ASN A 95 2.20 1.16 21.18
N SER A 96 1.81 1.88 22.24
CA SER A 96 2.74 2.47 23.21
C SER A 96 3.54 1.39 23.95
N TYR A 97 2.89 0.30 24.37
CA TYR A 97 3.59 -0.84 24.97
C TYR A 97 4.65 -1.46 24.03
N TRP A 98 4.33 -1.62 22.74
CA TRP A 98 5.31 -2.11 21.77
C TRP A 98 6.46 -1.15 21.56
N LEU A 99 6.19 0.16 21.56
CA LEU A 99 7.23 1.18 21.49
C LEU A 99 8.18 1.09 22.69
N ASP A 100 7.63 1.00 23.91
CA ASP A 100 8.41 0.86 25.14
C ASP A 100 9.22 -0.45 25.15
N SER A 101 8.71 -1.52 24.54
CA SER A 101 9.42 -2.80 24.45
C SER A 101 10.76 -2.71 23.70
N LEU A 102 10.99 -1.67 22.89
CA LEU A 102 12.27 -1.45 22.19
C LEU A 102 13.44 -1.22 23.14
N HIS A 103 13.20 -0.76 24.37
CA HIS A 103 14.24 -0.67 25.42
C HIS A 103 14.86 -2.04 25.75
N SER A 104 14.08 -3.11 25.61
CA SER A 104 14.53 -4.49 25.86
C SER A 104 15.23 -5.14 24.66
N HIS A 105 15.39 -4.40 23.55
CA HIS A 105 15.91 -4.90 22.28
C HIS A 105 15.15 -6.14 21.75
N LEU A 106 13.85 -6.24 22.06
CA LEU A 106 13.00 -7.33 21.57
C LEU A 106 12.90 -7.31 20.04
N PHE A 107 12.84 -6.12 19.43
CA PHE A 107 12.83 -5.96 17.98
C PHE A 107 14.11 -5.26 17.52
N GLN A 108 14.65 -5.71 16.40
CA GLN A 108 15.69 -5.03 15.65
C GLN A 108 15.14 -3.83 14.87
N TYR A 109 13.89 -3.96 14.41
CA TYR A 109 13.13 -2.87 13.82
C TYR A 109 11.63 -3.11 14.01
N LEU A 110 10.89 -2.06 14.38
CA LEU A 110 9.44 -2.09 14.58
C LEU A 110 8.78 -1.00 13.76
N ILE A 111 7.73 -1.32 13.00
CA ILE A 111 6.97 -0.32 12.24
C ILE A 111 5.60 -0.09 12.88
N PHE A 112 5.19 1.16 12.97
CA PHE A 112 3.81 1.53 13.29
C PHE A 112 3.12 1.96 12.01
N ALA A 113 2.22 1.12 11.51
CA ALA A 113 1.62 1.24 10.20
C ALA A 113 0.23 1.90 10.34
N CYS A 114 -0.03 2.99 9.64
CA CYS A 114 -1.33 3.64 9.66
C CYS A 114 -2.21 3.04 8.56
N ASP A 115 -3.17 2.24 9.00
CA ASP A 115 -4.18 1.61 8.13
C ASP A 115 -5.20 2.66 7.65
N ASP A 116 -5.70 2.49 6.42
CA ASP A 116 -6.54 3.40 5.62
C ASP A 116 -6.76 4.78 6.24
N SER A 117 -5.96 5.75 5.79
CA SER A 117 -5.91 7.06 6.41
C SER A 117 -6.45 8.17 5.51
N SER A 118 -6.74 9.31 6.14
CA SER A 118 -7.00 10.57 5.47
C SER A 118 -6.08 11.65 6.02
N ARG A 119 -6.11 12.85 5.42
CA ARG A 119 -5.32 13.99 5.89
C ARG A 119 -5.65 14.41 7.34
N TYR A 120 -6.87 14.16 7.82
CA TYR A 120 -7.29 14.52 9.16
C TYR A 120 -8.12 13.40 9.81
N GLY A 121 -7.71 12.94 10.99
CA GLY A 121 -8.49 11.99 11.78
C GLY A 121 -7.79 11.68 13.11
N MET A 122 -8.42 10.86 13.95
CA MET A 122 -7.85 10.38 15.21
C MET A 122 -6.62 9.53 14.97
N ASN A 123 -6.62 8.69 13.93
CA ASN A 123 -5.48 7.90 13.50
C ASN A 123 -4.25 8.79 13.18
N VAL A 124 -4.46 9.96 12.57
CA VAL A 124 -3.38 10.94 12.33
C VAL A 124 -2.85 11.52 13.65
N VAL A 125 -3.73 11.85 14.60
CA VAL A 125 -3.33 12.35 15.92
C VAL A 125 -2.51 11.30 16.69
N GLU A 126 -2.95 10.04 16.66
CA GLU A 126 -2.26 8.91 17.27
C GLU A 126 -0.89 8.68 16.63
N ALA A 127 -0.82 8.73 15.29
CA ALA A 127 0.43 8.65 14.54
C ALA A 127 1.40 9.78 14.90
N GLU A 128 0.92 11.02 15.01
CA GLU A 128 1.73 12.17 15.43
C GLU A 128 2.26 12.00 16.86
N TYR A 129 1.42 11.49 17.76
CA TYR A 129 1.83 11.23 19.13
C TYR A 129 2.90 10.12 19.22
N LEU A 130 2.72 9.01 18.50
CA LEU A 130 3.74 7.96 18.40
C LEU A 130 5.05 8.51 17.81
N LYS A 131 4.99 9.33 16.75
CA LYS A 131 6.19 10.01 16.20
C LYS A 131 6.90 10.84 17.27
N LYS A 132 6.17 11.58 18.09
CA LYS A 132 6.73 12.37 19.19
C LYS A 132 7.36 11.49 20.27
N LEU A 133 6.72 10.38 20.64
CA LEU A 133 7.29 9.42 21.58
C LEU A 133 8.59 8.81 21.04
N ILE A 134 8.61 8.38 19.76
CA ILE A 134 9.81 7.85 19.10
C ILE A 134 10.97 8.85 19.19
N GLN A 135 10.72 10.13 18.94
CA GLN A 135 11.74 11.18 19.07
C GLN A 135 12.22 11.34 20.52
N ASN A 136 11.29 11.38 21.49
CA ASN A 136 11.62 11.52 22.90
C ASN A 136 12.47 10.35 23.41
N HIS A 137 12.18 9.12 22.98
CA HIS A 137 12.98 7.93 23.29
C HIS A 137 14.24 7.78 22.41
N ARG A 138 14.44 8.66 21.42
CA ARG A 138 15.52 8.60 20.43
C ARG A 138 15.54 7.29 19.62
N PHE A 139 14.38 6.70 19.39
CA PHE A 139 14.24 5.42 18.68
C PHE A 139 14.10 5.54 17.16
N SER A 140 14.39 6.70 16.56
CA SER A 140 14.22 6.92 15.11
C SER A 140 15.03 5.97 14.21
N TYR A 141 16.04 5.28 14.74
CA TYR A 141 16.81 4.25 14.03
C TYR A 141 16.24 2.83 14.19
N LEU A 142 15.35 2.61 15.17
CA LEU A 142 14.70 1.32 15.48
C LEU A 142 13.25 1.25 15.02
N THR A 143 12.61 2.39 14.78
CA THR A 143 11.18 2.42 14.48
C THR A 143 10.78 3.66 13.70
N LYS A 144 9.66 3.52 12.98
CA LYS A 144 9.04 4.58 12.20
C LYS A 144 7.52 4.40 12.22
N VAL A 145 6.81 5.53 12.12
CA VAL A 145 5.38 5.55 11.79
C VAL A 145 5.23 5.85 10.31
N ILE A 146 4.52 4.99 9.58
CA ILE A 146 4.27 5.13 8.13
C ILE A 146 2.77 5.07 7.82
N THR A 147 2.40 5.36 6.58
CA THR A 147 1.08 5.05 6.03
C THR A 147 1.17 3.73 5.25
N GLY A 148 0.04 3.03 5.09
CA GLY A 148 0.03 1.67 4.59
C GLY A 148 0.16 0.66 5.72
N THR A 149 -0.23 -0.59 5.46
CA THR A 149 -0.24 -1.68 6.44
C THR A 149 0.08 -3.02 5.79
N ASP A 150 -0.59 -3.36 4.70
CA ASP A 150 -0.59 -4.74 4.19
C ASP A 150 0.75 -5.13 3.57
N GLU A 151 1.45 -4.17 2.96
CA GLU A 151 2.77 -4.35 2.38
C GLU A 151 3.89 -4.43 3.42
N VAL A 152 3.64 -3.99 4.65
CA VAL A 152 4.69 -3.81 5.66
C VAL A 152 5.39 -5.13 5.97
N SER A 153 4.64 -6.23 5.98
CA SER A 153 5.22 -7.57 6.14
C SER A 153 6.21 -7.92 5.03
N LEU A 154 5.90 -7.58 3.78
CA LEU A 154 6.77 -7.81 2.61
C LEU A 154 8.01 -6.91 2.66
N ILE A 155 7.84 -5.65 3.06
CA ILE A 155 8.96 -4.72 3.25
C ILE A 155 9.89 -5.19 4.37
N LEU A 156 9.36 -5.66 5.50
CA LEU A 156 10.17 -6.21 6.58
C LEU A 156 10.87 -7.51 6.17
N LEU A 157 10.24 -8.34 5.34
CA LEU A 157 10.87 -9.53 4.77
C LEU A 157 12.06 -9.15 3.86
N ALA A 158 11.86 -8.19 2.95
CA ALA A 158 12.94 -7.67 2.11
C ALA A 158 14.07 -7.06 2.96
N LYS A 159 13.74 -6.31 4.02
CA LYS A 159 14.71 -5.78 4.99
C LYS A 159 15.50 -6.89 5.68
N ALA A 160 14.83 -7.98 6.06
CA ALA A 160 15.48 -9.13 6.68
C ALA A 160 16.45 -9.82 5.71
N PHE A 161 16.08 -9.96 4.43
CA PHE A 161 16.98 -10.52 3.41
C PHE A 161 18.19 -9.63 3.14
N ILE A 162 18.00 -8.31 3.03
CA ILE A 162 19.11 -7.34 2.91
C ILE A 162 20.08 -7.50 4.08
N ALA A 163 19.56 -7.56 5.31
CA ALA A 163 20.38 -7.71 6.51
C ALA A 163 21.10 -9.07 6.56
N ALA A 164 20.41 -10.16 6.21
CA ALA A 164 20.98 -11.51 6.22
C ALA A 164 22.11 -11.69 5.19
N MET A 165 22.00 -11.04 4.03
CA MET A 165 22.99 -11.12 2.95
C MET A 165 24.05 -10.01 3.04
N ASN A 166 23.86 -9.03 3.93
CA ASN A 166 24.69 -7.84 4.08
C ASN A 166 24.93 -7.12 2.73
N ILE A 167 23.89 -7.05 1.90
CA ILE A 167 23.93 -6.45 0.56
C ILE A 167 22.56 -5.85 0.23
N ALA A 168 22.57 -4.66 -0.38
CA ALA A 168 21.37 -3.98 -0.85
C ALA A 168 21.60 -3.42 -2.27
N PRO A 169 20.57 -3.39 -3.13
CA PRO A 169 20.68 -2.67 -4.39
C PRO A 169 20.72 -1.17 -4.15
N SER A 170 21.35 -0.44 -5.06
CA SER A 170 21.09 0.98 -5.27
C SER A 170 20.03 1.18 -6.34
N VAL A 171 19.17 2.20 -6.19
CA VAL A 171 18.01 2.40 -7.07
C VAL A 171 18.00 3.79 -7.69
N ALA A 172 17.42 3.94 -8.86
CA ALA A 172 17.02 5.24 -9.41
C ALA A 172 15.50 5.33 -9.39
N LEU A 173 14.96 6.53 -9.20
CA LEU A 173 13.52 6.79 -9.27
C LEU A 173 13.16 7.41 -10.62
N PHE A 174 12.12 6.89 -11.24
CA PHE A 174 11.52 7.47 -12.44
C PHE A 174 10.01 7.59 -12.23
N PHE A 175 9.47 8.81 -12.30
CA PHE A 175 8.04 9.06 -12.25
C PHE A 175 7.54 9.39 -13.66
N THR A 176 6.41 8.83 -14.08
CA THR A 176 5.86 9.09 -15.42
C THR A 176 5.37 10.52 -15.61
N ASP A 177 5.13 11.23 -14.49
CA ASP A 177 4.86 12.66 -14.45
C ASP A 177 5.41 13.33 -13.18
N GLU A 178 6.09 14.47 -13.34
CA GLU A 178 6.72 15.20 -12.23
C GLU A 178 5.73 15.87 -11.28
N LYS A 179 4.53 16.25 -11.76
CA LYS A 179 3.49 16.81 -10.89
C LYS A 179 2.72 15.68 -10.21
N GLY A 180 2.50 14.59 -10.93
CA GLY A 180 1.80 13.41 -10.44
C GLY A 180 2.39 12.82 -9.15
N LYS A 181 3.72 12.86 -9.01
CA LYS A 181 4.39 12.33 -7.80
C LYS A 181 4.04 13.09 -6.50
N GLU A 182 3.58 14.33 -6.61
CA GLU A 182 3.20 15.16 -5.46
C GLU A 182 1.74 14.98 -5.04
N ILE A 183 0.96 14.21 -5.81
CA ILE A 183 -0.43 13.86 -5.46
C ILE A 183 -0.41 12.99 -4.21
N VAL A 184 -1.28 13.32 -3.24
CA VAL A 184 -1.59 12.45 -2.11
C VAL A 184 -2.56 11.38 -2.61
N GLY A 185 -2.14 10.11 -2.52
CA GLY A 185 -2.98 8.98 -2.91
C GLY A 185 -4.27 8.90 -2.09
N LYS A 186 -5.27 8.21 -2.63
CA LYS A 186 -6.45 7.82 -1.86
C LYS A 186 -6.02 6.87 -0.74
N TYR A 187 -6.66 7.02 0.40
CA TYR A 187 -6.37 6.25 1.63
C TYR A 187 -4.97 6.52 2.21
N GLU A 188 -4.29 7.57 1.72
CA GLU A 188 -2.95 7.97 2.15
C GLU A 188 -2.96 9.32 2.88
N THR A 189 -1.90 9.57 3.64
CA THR A 189 -1.64 10.89 4.25
C THR A 189 -0.56 11.69 3.53
N ASN A 190 0.31 11.00 2.79
CA ASN A 190 1.52 11.56 2.18
C ASN A 190 1.44 11.49 0.64
N SER A 191 2.27 12.28 -0.03
CA SER A 191 2.39 12.21 -1.49
C SER A 191 2.96 10.86 -1.95
N ILE A 192 2.65 10.47 -3.18
CA ILE A 192 3.17 9.24 -3.80
C ILE A 192 4.70 9.17 -3.70
N CYS A 193 5.39 10.26 -3.99
CA CYS A 193 6.84 10.35 -3.88
C CYS A 193 7.33 10.06 -2.45
N SER A 194 6.69 10.68 -1.46
CA SER A 194 7.05 10.49 -0.05
C SER A 194 6.82 9.05 0.42
N VAL A 195 5.75 8.40 -0.02
CA VAL A 195 5.46 6.99 0.31
C VAL A 195 6.55 6.07 -0.22
N VAL A 196 6.91 6.19 -1.50
CA VAL A 196 7.99 5.40 -2.10
C VAL A 196 9.32 5.64 -1.39
N GLN A 197 9.64 6.91 -1.08
CA GLN A 197 10.85 7.25 -0.34
C GLN A 197 10.84 6.68 1.08
N ASP A 198 9.70 6.67 1.77
CA ASP A 198 9.58 6.12 3.12
C ASP A 198 9.90 4.63 3.15
N GLN A 199 9.45 3.87 2.15
CA GLN A 199 9.74 2.44 2.03
C GLN A 199 11.22 2.18 1.69
N LEU A 200 11.82 2.96 0.78
CA LEU A 200 13.25 2.87 0.48
C LEU A 200 14.10 3.19 1.72
N ASN A 201 13.69 4.18 2.51
CA ASN A 201 14.34 4.53 3.78
C ASN A 201 14.23 3.40 4.80
N ILE A 202 13.08 2.73 4.93
CA ILE A 202 12.93 1.55 5.80
C ILE A 202 13.90 0.44 5.39
N LEU A 203 14.09 0.25 4.08
CA LEU A 203 14.99 -0.76 3.52
C LEU A 203 16.47 -0.37 3.57
N ASN A 204 16.79 0.88 3.96
CA ASN A 204 18.13 1.47 3.87
C ASN A 204 18.71 1.43 2.44
N ILE A 205 17.86 1.57 1.42
CA ILE A 205 18.26 1.56 0.01
C ILE A 205 18.67 2.96 -0.42
N VAL A 206 19.82 3.04 -1.08
CA VAL A 206 20.39 4.30 -1.57
C VAL A 206 19.80 4.65 -2.94
N VAL A 207 19.28 5.87 -3.06
CA VAL A 207 18.85 6.45 -4.34
C VAL A 207 20.06 7.08 -5.04
N LYS A 208 20.26 6.73 -6.32
CA LYS A 208 21.32 7.22 -7.19
C LYS A 208 20.77 7.69 -8.53
N ASP A 209 21.64 8.25 -9.37
CA ASP A 209 21.35 8.46 -10.78
C ASP A 209 21.14 7.14 -11.53
N ILE A 210 20.47 7.21 -12.67
CA ILE A 210 20.10 6.03 -13.47
C ILE A 210 21.33 5.25 -13.94
N GLN A 211 22.46 5.90 -14.24
CA GLN A 211 23.63 5.21 -14.77
C GLN A 211 24.33 4.39 -13.69
N SER A 212 24.37 4.89 -12.46
CA SER A 212 25.05 4.26 -11.32
C SER A 212 24.15 3.38 -10.43
N SER A 213 22.84 3.32 -10.69
CA SER A 213 21.90 2.44 -9.98
C SER A 213 21.90 1.00 -10.50
N ASP A 214 21.57 0.05 -9.61
CA ASP A 214 21.38 -1.37 -9.94
C ASP A 214 19.97 -1.65 -10.50
N LEU A 215 18.96 -0.94 -9.99
CA LEU A 215 17.56 -1.04 -10.38
C LEU A 215 16.98 0.34 -10.69
N VAL A 216 15.90 0.38 -11.47
CA VAL A 216 15.05 1.57 -11.62
C VAL A 216 13.65 1.28 -11.08
N ILE A 217 13.17 2.15 -10.20
CA ILE A 217 11.80 2.10 -9.70
C ILE A 217 10.97 3.07 -10.56
N CYS A 218 10.16 2.51 -11.43
CA CYS A 218 9.28 3.22 -12.34
C CYS A 218 7.90 3.36 -11.70
N VAL A 219 7.52 4.58 -11.33
CA VAL A 219 6.24 4.88 -10.70
C VAL A 219 5.31 5.51 -11.73
N HIS A 220 4.29 4.75 -12.13
CA HIS A 220 3.22 5.24 -12.98
C HIS A 220 2.21 6.01 -12.14
N VAL A 221 2.21 7.33 -12.32
CA VAL A 221 1.43 8.26 -11.50
C VAL A 221 0.28 8.89 -12.28
N PRO A 222 -0.79 9.32 -11.60
CA PRO A 222 -1.85 10.12 -12.21
C PRO A 222 -1.37 11.55 -12.50
N ARG A 223 -2.10 12.31 -13.33
CA ARG A 223 -1.73 13.69 -13.68
C ARG A 223 -2.30 14.76 -12.75
N LEU A 224 -3.58 14.61 -12.40
CA LEU A 224 -4.34 15.62 -11.63
C LEU A 224 -4.81 15.07 -10.30
N SER A 225 -5.40 13.87 -10.32
CA SER A 225 -5.90 13.16 -9.14
C SER A 225 -5.82 11.66 -9.40
N GLN A 226 -5.73 10.85 -8.36
CA GLN A 226 -5.77 9.39 -8.47
C GLN A 226 -7.19 8.90 -8.80
N GLY A 227 -7.28 7.93 -9.73
CA GLY A 227 -8.51 7.23 -10.03
C GLY A 227 -8.88 6.22 -8.95
N ASP A 228 -10.05 5.60 -9.06
CA ASP A 228 -10.55 4.62 -8.09
C ASP A 228 -11.59 3.71 -8.71
N HIS A 229 -11.28 2.42 -8.79
CA HIS A 229 -12.17 1.45 -9.42
C HIS A 229 -13.39 1.12 -8.55
N ILE A 230 -13.30 1.21 -7.22
CA ILE A 230 -14.45 0.91 -6.34
C ILE A 230 -15.48 2.05 -6.39
N PHE A 231 -15.00 3.29 -6.39
CA PHE A 231 -15.87 4.48 -6.40
C PHE A 231 -16.13 5.05 -7.81
N GLY A 232 -15.69 4.36 -8.86
CA GLY A 232 -15.91 4.76 -10.26
C GLY A 232 -15.24 6.09 -10.64
N VAL A 233 -14.18 6.49 -9.94
CA VAL A 233 -13.44 7.73 -10.23
C VAL A 233 -12.50 7.48 -11.40
N ASN A 234 -12.94 7.88 -12.59
CA ASN A 234 -12.13 7.81 -13.80
C ASN A 234 -11.35 9.12 -13.99
N ILE A 235 -10.06 9.00 -14.33
CA ILE A 235 -9.15 10.13 -14.48
C ILE A 235 -8.75 10.42 -15.93
N GLY A 236 -9.42 9.76 -16.89
CA GLY A 236 -9.19 9.95 -18.33
C GLY A 236 -7.89 9.31 -18.81
N GLU A 237 -7.32 9.87 -19.90
CA GLU A 237 -6.19 9.28 -20.62
C GLU A 237 -4.86 9.37 -19.84
N THR A 238 -4.32 8.20 -19.50
CA THR A 238 -2.97 8.02 -18.96
C THR A 238 -1.91 7.73 -20.04
N GLN A 239 -2.33 7.70 -21.32
CA GLN A 239 -1.51 7.24 -22.44
C GLN A 239 -0.17 7.97 -22.58
N GLU A 240 -0.14 9.29 -22.39
CA GLU A 240 1.11 10.04 -22.51
C GLU A 240 2.11 9.67 -21.39
N ASN A 241 1.64 9.43 -20.16
CA ASN A 241 2.48 8.93 -19.06
C ASN A 241 3.00 7.52 -19.37
N ILE A 242 2.18 6.67 -19.98
CA ILE A 242 2.56 5.32 -20.42
C ILE A 242 3.59 5.37 -21.54
N ASN A 243 3.44 6.28 -22.51
CA ASN A 243 4.42 6.45 -23.59
C ASN A 243 5.79 6.86 -23.04
N ARG A 244 5.82 7.82 -22.08
CA ARG A 244 7.05 8.20 -21.38
C ARG A 244 7.69 7.02 -20.66
N LEU A 245 6.90 6.16 -20.02
CA LEU A 245 7.38 4.93 -19.39
C LEU A 245 8.04 4.00 -20.42
N LEU A 246 7.36 3.70 -21.51
CA LEU A 246 7.89 2.81 -22.55
C LEU A 246 9.17 3.36 -23.20
N GLU A 247 9.19 4.65 -23.54
CA GLU A 247 10.39 5.32 -24.07
C GLU A 247 11.56 5.22 -23.08
N PHE A 248 11.28 5.45 -21.79
CA PHE A 248 12.28 5.34 -20.74
C PHE A 248 12.83 3.92 -20.60
N LEU A 249 11.96 2.91 -20.54
CA LEU A 249 12.36 1.51 -20.40
C LEU A 249 13.18 1.05 -21.61
N ASN A 250 12.72 1.37 -22.83
CA ASN A 250 13.40 1.01 -24.07
C ASN A 250 14.77 1.66 -24.20
N LYS A 251 14.92 2.91 -23.73
CA LYS A 251 16.18 3.65 -23.78
C LYS A 251 17.22 3.12 -22.79
N ASN A 252 16.80 2.80 -21.56
CA ASN A 252 17.76 2.53 -20.47
C ASN A 252 18.14 1.06 -20.34
N GLN A 253 17.29 0.11 -20.74
CA GLN A 253 17.57 -1.34 -20.71
C GLN A 253 18.20 -1.82 -19.39
N LYS A 254 17.68 -1.34 -18.26
CA LYS A 254 18.10 -1.72 -16.90
C LYS A 254 17.02 -2.53 -16.19
N PRO A 255 17.38 -3.40 -15.24
CA PRO A 255 16.43 -4.00 -14.30
C PRO A 255 15.51 -2.94 -13.69
N PHE A 256 14.20 -3.18 -13.73
CA PHE A 256 13.20 -2.20 -13.33
C PHE A 256 12.04 -2.82 -12.54
N VAL A 257 11.38 -2.02 -11.73
CA VAL A 257 10.14 -2.35 -11.02
C VAL A 257 9.07 -1.35 -11.45
N ILE A 258 7.84 -1.81 -11.69
CA ILE A 258 6.71 -0.95 -12.00
C ILE A 258 5.80 -0.83 -10.77
N ILE A 259 5.54 0.40 -10.35
CA ILE A 259 4.58 0.77 -9.31
C ILE A 259 3.43 1.49 -10.00
N ASP A 260 2.28 0.84 -10.17
CA ASP A 260 1.11 1.39 -10.84
C ASP A 260 0.13 2.01 -9.84
N VAL A 261 0.18 3.34 -9.73
CA VAL A 261 -0.63 4.09 -8.75
C VAL A 261 -1.46 5.18 -9.41
N ALA A 262 -1.69 5.09 -10.72
CA ALA A 262 -2.62 5.98 -11.41
C ALA A 262 -4.06 5.79 -10.90
N TYR A 263 -4.42 4.56 -10.53
CA TYR A 263 -5.68 4.20 -9.88
C TYR A 263 -5.42 3.61 -8.49
N ALA A 264 -6.37 3.81 -7.59
CA ALA A 264 -6.56 3.00 -6.40
C ALA A 264 -7.48 1.82 -6.72
N ASN A 265 -7.39 0.77 -5.91
CA ASN A 265 -8.19 -0.45 -6.03
C ASN A 265 -8.01 -1.20 -7.36
N GLY A 266 -6.77 -1.27 -7.87
CA GLY A 266 -6.46 -2.00 -9.09
C GLY A 266 -5.62 -1.20 -10.08
N SER A 267 -5.09 -1.92 -11.06
CA SER A 267 -4.20 -1.40 -12.10
C SER A 267 -4.87 -0.34 -12.98
N ASP A 268 -4.05 0.50 -13.63
CA ASP A 268 -4.49 1.28 -14.78
C ASP A 268 -4.77 0.35 -15.98
N PRO A 269 -6.02 0.25 -16.45
CA PRO A 269 -6.36 -0.65 -17.54
C PRO A 269 -5.68 -0.28 -18.87
N VAL A 270 -5.32 0.99 -19.08
CA VAL A 270 -4.60 1.43 -20.28
C VAL A 270 -3.16 0.95 -20.19
N LEU A 271 -2.51 1.10 -19.03
CA LEU A 271 -1.14 0.63 -18.81
C LEU A 271 -1.03 -0.87 -19.09
N ILE A 272 -1.87 -1.69 -18.47
CA ILE A 272 -1.77 -3.15 -18.62
C ILE A 272 -1.97 -3.60 -20.07
N LYS A 273 -2.98 -3.05 -20.74
CA LYS A 273 -3.23 -3.34 -22.16
C LYS A 273 -2.06 -2.90 -23.03
N THR A 274 -1.49 -1.73 -22.78
CA THR A 274 -0.32 -1.25 -23.54
C THR A 274 0.91 -2.12 -23.29
N LEU A 275 1.19 -2.48 -22.03
CA LEU A 275 2.33 -3.34 -21.68
C LEU A 275 2.23 -4.72 -22.35
N ALA A 276 1.03 -5.32 -22.38
CA ALA A 276 0.79 -6.61 -23.03
C ALA A 276 1.06 -6.62 -24.55
N HIS A 277 1.05 -5.46 -25.21
CA HIS A 277 1.33 -5.31 -26.64
C HIS A 277 2.64 -4.55 -26.91
N SER A 278 3.46 -4.34 -25.89
CA SER A 278 4.73 -3.62 -25.99
C SER A 278 5.91 -4.58 -26.17
N ASN A 279 7.00 -4.10 -26.76
CA ASN A 279 8.24 -4.86 -26.93
C ASN A 279 9.21 -4.68 -25.75
N ILE A 280 8.70 -4.49 -24.53
CA ILE A 280 9.57 -4.36 -23.35
C ILE A 280 10.23 -5.69 -23.05
N ASN A 281 11.47 -5.64 -22.57
CA ASN A 281 12.17 -6.83 -22.12
C ASN A 281 11.68 -7.24 -20.73
N TRP A 282 10.76 -8.19 -20.67
CA TRP A 282 10.20 -8.71 -19.42
C TRP A 282 11.23 -9.41 -18.53
N ASP A 283 12.35 -9.88 -19.07
CA ASP A 283 13.43 -10.44 -18.24
C ASP A 283 14.06 -9.36 -17.34
N LEU A 284 13.95 -8.08 -17.70
CA LEU A 284 14.38 -6.96 -16.87
C LEU A 284 13.30 -6.45 -15.91
N CYS A 285 12.07 -6.98 -15.94
CA CYS A 285 11.01 -6.58 -15.04
C CYS A 285 11.10 -7.37 -13.72
N TYR A 286 11.52 -6.71 -12.65
CA TYR A 286 11.80 -7.32 -11.35
C TYR A 286 10.60 -7.28 -10.41
N GLY A 287 9.57 -6.51 -10.73
CA GLY A 287 8.35 -6.46 -9.93
C GLY A 287 7.28 -5.58 -10.57
N TYR A 288 6.03 -5.89 -10.25
CA TYR A 288 4.85 -5.10 -10.62
C TYR A 288 3.83 -5.19 -9.49
N ALA A 289 3.15 -4.09 -9.22
CA ALA A 289 1.86 -4.08 -8.53
C ALA A 289 1.04 -2.85 -8.97
N GLY A 290 -0.27 -2.97 -8.83
CA GLY A 290 -1.28 -1.93 -8.96
C GLY A 290 -2.46 -2.19 -8.02
N TRP A 291 -2.19 -2.25 -6.72
CA TRP A 291 -3.11 -2.71 -5.68
C TRP A 291 -4.08 -1.60 -5.20
N ASN A 292 -4.56 -1.67 -3.95
CA ASN A 292 -5.61 -0.77 -3.44
C ASN A 292 -5.13 0.62 -3.01
N THR A 293 -3.94 0.73 -2.40
CA THR A 293 -3.36 2.01 -1.95
C THR A 293 -1.97 2.23 -2.54
N THR A 294 -1.47 3.45 -2.51
CA THR A 294 -0.11 3.74 -2.98
C THR A 294 0.95 2.98 -2.18
N SER A 295 0.80 2.91 -0.86
CA SER A 295 1.71 2.20 0.04
C SER A 295 1.68 0.70 -0.25
N ASN A 296 0.49 0.11 -0.32
CA ASN A 296 0.30 -1.31 -0.61
C ASN A 296 0.94 -1.69 -1.96
N THR A 297 0.68 -0.91 -3.00
CA THR A 297 1.27 -1.09 -4.34
C THR A 297 2.79 -0.98 -4.32
N SER A 298 3.30 0.14 -3.80
CA SER A 298 4.74 0.42 -3.83
C SER A 298 5.54 -0.61 -3.03
N GLY A 299 5.06 -0.99 -1.85
CA GLY A 299 5.82 -1.89 -0.99
C GLY A 299 5.80 -3.33 -1.50
N THR A 300 4.69 -3.76 -2.10
CA THR A 300 4.59 -5.06 -2.77
C THR A 300 5.55 -5.15 -3.95
N ALA A 301 5.52 -4.17 -4.86
CA ALA A 301 6.38 -4.16 -6.03
C ALA A 301 7.87 -4.02 -5.67
N LEU A 302 8.21 -3.17 -4.69
CA LEU A 302 9.56 -3.03 -4.17
C LEU A 302 10.06 -4.32 -3.52
N ALA A 303 9.27 -4.94 -2.66
CA ALA A 303 9.65 -6.19 -2.00
C ALA A 303 9.90 -7.30 -3.04
N MET A 304 9.04 -7.44 -4.05
CA MET A 304 9.28 -8.36 -5.16
C MET A 304 10.62 -8.09 -5.86
N GLY A 305 10.87 -6.83 -6.24
CA GLY A 305 12.07 -6.46 -6.99
C GLY A 305 13.37 -6.62 -6.20
N ILE A 306 13.35 -6.28 -4.92
CA ILE A 306 14.50 -6.42 -4.01
C ILE A 306 14.78 -7.90 -3.76
N CYS A 307 13.74 -8.70 -3.45
CA CYS A 307 13.89 -10.13 -3.24
C CYS A 307 14.44 -10.82 -4.48
N ARG A 308 13.97 -10.46 -5.68
CA ARG A 308 14.54 -10.96 -6.94
C ARG A 308 16.01 -10.58 -7.08
N TRP A 309 16.36 -9.31 -6.87
CA TRP A 309 17.75 -8.86 -6.98
C TRP A 309 18.68 -9.63 -6.02
N ILE A 310 18.24 -9.83 -4.78
CA ILE A 310 18.99 -10.63 -3.79
C ILE A 310 19.11 -12.08 -4.26
N ALA A 311 18.03 -12.68 -4.75
CA ALA A 311 18.01 -14.05 -5.25
C ALA A 311 18.94 -14.25 -6.46
N GLU A 312 19.12 -13.23 -7.31
CA GLU A 312 20.09 -13.30 -8.39
C GLU A 312 21.52 -13.19 -7.85
N LYS A 313 21.78 -12.28 -6.90
CA LYS A 313 23.12 -12.11 -6.29
C LYS A 313 23.60 -13.33 -5.51
N ASN A 314 22.69 -14.08 -4.90
CA ASN A 314 23.02 -15.31 -4.17
C ASN A 314 22.85 -16.59 -5.03
N ASN A 315 22.59 -16.46 -6.34
CA ASN A 315 22.34 -17.56 -7.28
C ASN A 315 21.17 -18.50 -6.87
N SER A 316 20.17 -18.01 -6.13
CA SER A 316 18.96 -18.74 -5.76
C SER A 316 17.73 -18.35 -6.58
N PHE A 317 17.87 -17.47 -7.58
CA PHE A 317 16.76 -17.00 -8.39
C PHE A 317 16.14 -18.14 -9.21
N ASN A 318 14.81 -18.24 -9.12
CA ASN A 318 14.02 -19.16 -9.92
C ASN A 318 12.99 -18.38 -10.73
N LEU A 319 13.22 -18.33 -12.05
CA LEU A 319 12.37 -17.59 -12.98
C LEU A 319 10.92 -18.10 -12.98
N SER A 320 10.70 -19.42 -12.86
CA SER A 320 9.34 -19.99 -12.87
C SER A 320 8.55 -19.55 -11.63
N LEU A 321 9.16 -19.61 -10.44
CA LEU A 321 8.51 -19.14 -9.21
C LEU A 321 8.25 -17.63 -9.25
N PHE A 322 9.21 -16.84 -9.76
CA PHE A 322 9.03 -15.41 -9.94
C PHE A 322 7.86 -15.08 -10.87
N LYS A 323 7.76 -15.76 -12.03
CA LYS A 323 6.64 -15.60 -12.96
C LYS A 323 5.32 -15.90 -12.28
N LYS A 324 5.21 -16.96 -11.48
CA LYS A 324 3.99 -17.27 -10.72
C LYS A 324 3.58 -16.13 -9.79
N THR A 325 4.50 -15.63 -8.97
CA THR A 325 4.23 -14.48 -8.07
C THR A 325 3.81 -13.24 -8.86
N PHE A 326 4.52 -12.92 -9.94
CA PHE A 326 4.21 -11.77 -10.79
C PHE A 326 2.82 -11.89 -11.43
N ILE A 327 2.52 -13.06 -12.00
CA ILE A 327 1.24 -13.36 -12.65
C ILE A 327 0.09 -13.31 -11.64
N THR A 328 0.24 -13.90 -10.45
CA THR A 328 -0.76 -13.81 -9.37
C THR A 328 -1.10 -12.36 -9.09
N ARG A 329 -0.09 -11.50 -8.91
CA ARG A 329 -0.33 -10.09 -8.58
C ARG A 329 -0.94 -9.31 -9.74
N LEU A 330 -0.44 -9.51 -10.96
CA LEU A 330 -1.02 -8.89 -12.16
C LEU A 330 -2.48 -9.29 -12.38
N LEU A 331 -2.84 -10.57 -12.21
CA LEU A 331 -4.20 -11.05 -12.42
C LEU A 331 -5.16 -10.57 -11.34
N ASP A 332 -4.73 -10.50 -10.07
CA ASP A 332 -5.59 -9.92 -9.04
C ASP A 332 -5.77 -8.41 -9.28
N ASP A 333 -4.68 -7.65 -9.40
CA ASP A 333 -4.71 -6.19 -9.54
C ASP A 333 -5.46 -5.71 -10.79
N TYR A 334 -5.42 -6.46 -11.89
CA TYR A 334 -6.09 -6.08 -13.14
C TYR A 334 -7.27 -6.98 -13.50
N ALA A 335 -7.05 -8.29 -13.67
CA ALA A 335 -8.10 -9.16 -14.19
C ALA A 335 -9.28 -9.24 -13.22
N TYR A 336 -9.01 -9.45 -11.92
CA TYR A 336 -10.06 -9.53 -10.92
C TYR A 336 -10.59 -8.15 -10.52
N GLN A 337 -9.77 -7.29 -9.90
CA GLN A 337 -10.22 -6.04 -9.30
C GLN A 337 -10.80 -5.04 -10.31
N VAL A 338 -10.22 -4.95 -11.51
CA VAL A 338 -10.58 -3.94 -12.52
C VAL A 338 -11.61 -4.46 -13.53
N VAL A 339 -11.56 -5.74 -13.91
CA VAL A 339 -12.40 -6.26 -15.00
C VAL A 339 -13.55 -7.11 -14.49
N ILE A 340 -13.27 -8.15 -13.70
CA ILE A 340 -14.26 -9.16 -13.32
C ILE A 340 -15.15 -8.65 -12.19
N ARG A 341 -14.55 -8.17 -11.10
CA ARG A 341 -15.27 -7.75 -9.88
C ARG A 341 -16.23 -6.58 -10.12
N GLN A 342 -15.93 -5.74 -11.10
CA GLN A 342 -16.82 -4.67 -11.54
C GLN A 342 -18.15 -5.17 -12.14
N LYS A 343 -18.21 -6.45 -12.54
CA LYS A 343 -19.38 -7.09 -13.16
C LYS A 343 -19.96 -8.24 -12.33
N LYS A 344 -19.12 -8.91 -11.56
CA LYS A 344 -19.41 -10.15 -10.82
C LYS A 344 -18.98 -9.99 -9.38
N GLN A 345 -19.95 -9.93 -8.48
CA GLN A 345 -19.74 -9.69 -7.04
C GLN A 345 -20.41 -10.79 -6.18
N SER A 346 -20.95 -11.84 -6.80
CA SER A 346 -21.52 -12.96 -6.06
C SER A 346 -20.48 -14.07 -5.90
N LEU A 347 -20.47 -14.70 -4.72
CA LEU A 347 -19.66 -15.91 -4.48
C LEU A 347 -20.07 -17.08 -5.39
N SER A 348 -21.29 -17.05 -5.94
CA SER A 348 -21.77 -18.05 -6.89
C SER A 348 -21.28 -17.82 -8.32
N ASP A 349 -20.64 -16.68 -8.60
CA ASP A 349 -20.18 -16.36 -9.94
C ASP A 349 -18.95 -17.23 -10.29
N ASP A 350 -19.08 -18.07 -11.32
CA ASP A 350 -17.92 -18.71 -11.95
C ASP A 350 -17.18 -17.68 -12.81
N ILE A 351 -15.93 -17.42 -12.44
CA ILE A 351 -15.05 -16.46 -13.13
C ILE A 351 -13.90 -17.15 -13.87
N THR A 352 -13.89 -18.49 -13.91
CA THR A 352 -12.81 -19.28 -14.53
C THR A 352 -12.61 -18.90 -15.99
N SER A 353 -13.69 -18.80 -16.76
CA SER A 353 -13.62 -18.42 -18.17
C SER A 353 -13.15 -16.97 -18.36
N ASP A 354 -13.57 -16.04 -17.50
CA ASP A 354 -13.17 -14.64 -17.58
C ASP A 354 -11.68 -14.46 -17.32
N ILE A 355 -11.16 -15.08 -16.24
CA ILE A 355 -9.71 -15.05 -15.93
C ILE A 355 -8.91 -15.63 -17.10
N LYS A 356 -9.35 -16.78 -17.65
CA LYS A 356 -8.65 -17.44 -18.76
C LYS A 356 -8.63 -16.58 -20.03
N GLU A 357 -9.75 -15.92 -20.36
CA GLU A 357 -9.82 -15.02 -21.51
C GLU A 357 -8.92 -13.80 -21.32
N ILE A 358 -8.93 -13.18 -20.13
CA ILE A 358 -8.08 -12.04 -19.83
C ILE A 358 -6.61 -12.44 -19.87
N ALA A 359 -6.22 -13.57 -19.26
CA ALA A 359 -4.86 -14.09 -19.33
C ALA A 359 -4.41 -14.31 -20.78
N LYS A 360 -5.28 -14.85 -21.64
CA LYS A 360 -4.98 -14.97 -23.07
C LYS A 360 -4.66 -13.63 -23.72
N ASN A 361 -5.40 -12.58 -23.40
CA ASN A 361 -5.18 -11.23 -23.92
C ASN A 361 -3.92 -10.54 -23.34
N LEU A 362 -3.36 -11.08 -22.26
CA LEU A 362 -2.14 -10.60 -21.63
C LEU A 362 -0.91 -11.46 -21.99
N SER A 363 -1.00 -12.34 -23.00
CA SER A 363 0.06 -13.30 -23.35
C SER A 363 1.42 -12.66 -23.66
N GLY A 364 1.45 -11.39 -24.08
CA GLY A 364 2.71 -10.65 -24.25
C GLY A 364 3.46 -10.37 -22.95
N ILE A 365 2.85 -10.65 -21.78
CA ILE A 365 3.46 -10.56 -20.45
C ILE A 365 3.74 -11.99 -19.95
N PHE A 366 5.01 -12.38 -19.95
CA PHE A 366 5.49 -13.68 -19.45
C PHE A 366 4.78 -14.93 -19.99
N ASP A 367 4.17 -14.85 -21.18
CA ASP A 367 3.37 -15.94 -21.76
C ASP A 367 2.31 -16.48 -20.78
N ILE A 368 1.69 -15.57 -20.01
CA ILE A 368 0.73 -15.87 -18.94
C ILE A 368 -0.39 -16.84 -19.35
N SER A 369 -0.73 -16.89 -20.64
CA SER A 369 -1.71 -17.84 -21.20
C SER A 369 -1.33 -19.31 -21.08
N ASN A 370 -0.07 -19.62 -20.77
CA ASN A 370 0.44 -20.98 -20.62
C ASN A 370 0.24 -21.56 -19.22
N TYR A 371 -0.22 -20.76 -18.26
CA TYR A 371 -0.44 -21.19 -16.87
C TYR A 371 -1.89 -21.58 -16.64
N GLU A 372 -2.10 -22.59 -15.81
CA GLU A 372 -3.42 -22.88 -15.26
C GLU A 372 -3.67 -21.96 -14.05
N ILE A 373 -4.81 -21.29 -14.03
CA ILE A 373 -5.18 -20.36 -12.96
C ILE A 373 -6.40 -20.92 -12.24
N LYS A 374 -6.26 -21.15 -10.94
CA LYS A 374 -7.38 -21.45 -10.04
C LYS A 374 -7.63 -20.28 -9.12
N TYR A 375 -8.85 -20.21 -8.60
CA TYR A 375 -9.21 -19.18 -7.64
C TYR A 375 -10.06 -19.71 -6.49
N THR A 376 -9.99 -19.01 -5.36
CA THR A 376 -10.90 -19.18 -4.21
C THR A 376 -11.24 -17.82 -3.59
N TYR A 377 -12.30 -17.77 -2.78
CA TYR A 377 -12.67 -16.61 -1.97
C TYR A 377 -12.27 -16.87 -0.51
N PRO A 378 -11.10 -16.37 -0.05
CA PRO A 378 -10.52 -16.80 1.23
C PRO A 378 -11.34 -16.41 2.47
N TRP A 379 -12.25 -15.45 2.34
CA TRP A 379 -13.06 -14.91 3.44
C TRP A 379 -14.56 -15.04 3.22
N ASP A 380 -14.99 -15.88 2.28
CA ASP A 380 -16.39 -15.93 1.82
C ASP A 380 -16.93 -14.54 1.43
N ARG A 381 -16.07 -13.72 0.81
CA ARG A 381 -16.39 -12.39 0.28
C ARG A 381 -15.80 -12.22 -1.11
N SER A 382 -16.46 -11.43 -1.96
CA SER A 382 -16.01 -11.11 -3.32
C SER A 382 -15.14 -9.84 -3.37
N PHE A 383 -14.61 -9.39 -2.23
CA PHE A 383 -13.71 -8.24 -2.20
C PHE A 383 -12.29 -8.69 -2.55
N GLU A 384 -11.83 -9.75 -1.90
CA GLU A 384 -10.54 -10.39 -2.16
C GLU A 384 -10.70 -11.70 -2.94
N ILE A 385 -9.64 -12.06 -3.65
CA ILE A 385 -9.50 -13.35 -4.33
C ILE A 385 -8.14 -13.94 -4.00
N GLU A 386 -8.08 -15.26 -3.88
CA GLU A 386 -6.82 -15.98 -3.85
C GLU A 386 -6.62 -16.68 -5.20
N LEU A 387 -5.51 -16.42 -5.87
CA LEU A 387 -5.17 -17.01 -7.17
C LEU A 387 -3.99 -17.97 -7.04
N GLU A 388 -4.18 -19.20 -7.52
CA GLU A 388 -3.13 -20.20 -7.65
C GLU A 388 -2.70 -20.31 -9.11
N VAL A 389 -1.40 -20.08 -9.38
CA VAL A 389 -0.79 -20.15 -10.72
C VAL A 389 0.04 -21.43 -10.82
N ILE A 390 -0.43 -22.38 -11.62
CA ILE A 390 0.11 -23.75 -11.70
C ILE A 390 1.03 -23.91 -12.91
#